data_AF-A0A835ZHC8-F1
#
_entry.id   AF-A0A835ZHC8-F1
#
_cell.length_a   1.000
_cell.length_b   1.000
_cell.length_c   1.000
_cell.angle_alpha   90.00
_cell.angle_beta   90.00
_cell.angle_gamma   90.00
#
_symmetry.space_group_name_H-M   'P 1'
#
loop_
_entity.id
_entity.type
_entity.pdbx_description
1 polymer ?
#
loop_
_entity_poly.entity_id
_entity_poly.type
_entity_poly.pdbx_seq_one_letter_code
_entity_poly.pdbx_strand_id
1 'polypeptide(L)'
;CEADGCSLKPCFGFKCRSARFCLQHKLIGMIDTYHQLCKHDSCSSRPSFGFKDGSACYCRKHRLPGMLNLYAKKCEADGCSLGATFGFKGRSTRFCKKHHLPGMILAHAKLCEEDGCLITATFGSTGGRSRFCKRHRLAGMIDVRTKRCEAHGCLQRPSYRFEGKPRQFCLAHKLPGMI
;
A
#
# COMPACT_ATOMS: atom_id res chain seq x y z
N CYS A 1 -15.56 -14.24 25.30
CA CYS A 1 -14.82 -15.52 25.25
C CYS A 1 -15.85 -16.60 24.93
N GLU A 2 -15.51 -17.69 24.24
CA GLU A 2 -16.46 -18.79 23.99
C GLU A 2 -16.62 -19.76 25.16
N ALA A 3 -15.83 -19.60 26.23
CA ALA A 3 -16.05 -20.33 27.48
C ALA A 3 -17.37 -19.86 28.15
N ASP A 4 -18.14 -20.83 28.63
CA ASP A 4 -19.42 -20.59 29.30
C ASP A 4 -19.27 -19.62 30.48
N GLY A 5 -20.20 -18.67 30.60
CA GLY A 5 -20.18 -17.63 31.63
C GLY A 5 -19.04 -16.60 31.54
N CYS A 6 -18.17 -16.62 30.52
CA CYS A 6 -16.99 -15.76 30.48
C CYS A 6 -17.19 -14.44 29.70
N SER A 7 -17.14 -13.31 30.43
CA SER A 7 -17.26 -11.95 29.88
C SER A 7 -15.97 -11.37 29.27
N LEU A 8 -14.83 -12.06 29.40
CA LEU A 8 -13.55 -11.55 28.91
C LEU A 8 -13.47 -11.53 27.37
N LYS A 9 -12.83 -10.49 26.82
CA LYS A 9 -12.59 -10.38 25.38
C LYS A 9 -11.67 -11.52 24.91
N PRO A 10 -12.00 -12.23 23.81
CA PRO A 10 -11.13 -13.27 23.29
C PRO A 10 -9.86 -12.65 22.67
N CYS A 11 -8.71 -13.25 22.98
CA CYS A 11 -7.38 -12.88 22.46
C CYS A 11 -6.55 -14.11 22.01
N PHE A 12 -6.92 -15.31 22.45
CA PHE A 12 -6.29 -16.57 22.09
C PHE A 12 -7.11 -17.34 21.05
N GLY A 13 -6.40 -17.93 20.10
CA GLY A 13 -6.95 -18.77 19.05
C GLY A 13 -5.85 -19.56 18.36
N PHE A 14 -6.22 -20.47 17.46
CA PHE A 14 -5.23 -21.16 16.64
C PHE A 14 -4.62 -20.22 15.62
N LYS A 15 -3.36 -20.49 15.23
CA LYS A 15 -2.65 -19.72 14.21
C LYS A 15 -3.56 -19.55 12.98
N CYS A 16 -3.65 -18.33 12.45
CA CYS A 16 -4.48 -18.02 11.29
C CYS A 16 -6.00 -18.15 11.47
N ARG A 17 -6.50 -18.20 12.71
CA ARG A 17 -7.93 -18.19 13.00
C ARG A 17 -8.28 -17.06 13.96
N SER A 18 -9.55 -16.70 13.97
CA SER A 18 -10.08 -15.67 14.86
C SER A 18 -9.87 -16.09 16.32
N ALA A 19 -9.60 -15.12 17.20
CA ALA A 19 -9.55 -15.37 18.63
C ALA A 19 -10.92 -15.81 19.13
N ARG A 20 -10.98 -16.94 19.84
CA ARG A 20 -12.23 -17.47 20.41
C ARG A 20 -12.18 -17.53 21.94
N PHE A 21 -10.98 -17.57 22.52
CA PHE A 21 -10.79 -17.74 23.97
C PHE A 21 -9.99 -16.59 24.57
N CYS A 22 -10.18 -16.31 25.87
CA CYS A 22 -9.33 -15.36 26.61
C CYS A 22 -8.09 -16.07 27.17
N LEU A 23 -7.21 -15.32 27.84
CA LEU A 23 -5.99 -15.86 28.45
C LEU A 23 -6.26 -17.01 29.42
N GLN A 24 -7.31 -16.89 30.24
CA GLN A 24 -7.69 -17.90 31.24
C GLN A 24 -8.27 -19.19 30.63
N HIS A 25 -8.88 -19.10 29.45
CA HIS A 25 -9.55 -20.22 28.78
C HIS A 25 -8.78 -20.70 27.54
N LYS A 26 -7.48 -20.41 27.48
CA LYS A 26 -6.60 -20.81 26.37
C LYS A 26 -6.48 -22.34 26.31
N LEU A 27 -6.77 -22.93 25.16
CA LEU A 27 -6.51 -24.35 24.91
C LEU A 27 -5.06 -24.60 24.47
N ILE A 28 -4.60 -25.84 24.62
CA ILE A 28 -3.30 -26.30 24.12
C ILE A 28 -3.19 -26.00 22.61
N GLY A 29 -2.06 -25.44 22.20
CA GLY A 29 -1.80 -25.07 20.80
C GLY A 29 -2.39 -23.72 20.35
N MET A 30 -3.13 -23.01 21.21
CA MET A 30 -3.56 -21.63 20.91
C MET A 30 -2.40 -20.63 21.11
N ILE A 31 -2.41 -19.58 20.30
CA ILE A 31 -1.46 -18.46 20.36
C ILE A 31 -2.20 -17.17 20.66
N ASP A 32 -1.47 -16.16 21.15
CA ASP A 32 -1.97 -14.80 21.19
C ASP A 32 -2.10 -14.29 19.74
N THR A 33 -3.33 -14.07 19.32
CA THR A 33 -3.64 -13.61 17.95
C THR A 33 -3.37 -12.13 17.75
N TYR A 34 -3.19 -11.32 18.81
CA TYR A 34 -2.81 -9.92 18.70
C TYR A 34 -1.34 -9.77 18.30
N HIS A 35 -0.48 -10.65 18.81
CA HIS A 35 0.98 -10.64 18.59
C HIS A 35 1.47 -11.70 17.60
N GLN A 36 0.55 -12.27 16.80
CA GLN A 36 0.92 -13.25 15.81
C GLN A 36 1.86 -12.68 14.73
N LEU A 37 2.80 -13.52 14.29
CA LEU A 37 3.73 -13.22 13.20
C LEU A 37 3.21 -13.79 11.88
N CYS A 38 3.74 -13.26 10.78
CA CYS A 38 3.48 -13.77 9.44
C CYS A 38 3.76 -15.28 9.36
N LYS A 39 2.92 -16.01 8.63
CA LYS A 39 3.02 -17.47 8.47
C LYS A 39 4.24 -17.90 7.65
N HIS A 40 4.75 -17.04 6.78
CA HIS A 40 5.98 -17.29 6.03
C HIS A 40 7.17 -17.49 6.98
N ASP A 41 8.00 -18.49 6.69
CA ASP A 41 9.16 -18.84 7.48
C ASP A 41 10.10 -17.63 7.67
N SER A 42 10.76 -17.54 8.84
CA SER A 42 11.65 -16.45 9.24
C SER A 42 11.11 -15.00 9.11
N CYS A 43 9.78 -14.81 9.00
CA CYS A 43 9.19 -13.48 8.87
C CYS A 43 8.69 -12.91 10.21
N SER A 44 9.39 -11.89 10.74
CA SER A 44 8.99 -11.16 11.96
C SER A 44 7.97 -10.04 11.73
N SER A 45 7.39 -9.93 10.53
CA SER A 45 6.39 -8.90 10.23
C SER A 45 5.01 -9.31 10.73
N ARG A 46 4.27 -8.35 11.31
CA ARG A 46 2.86 -8.56 11.67
C ARG A 46 2.02 -8.84 10.42
N PRO A 47 1.17 -9.88 10.41
CA PRO A 47 0.32 -10.16 9.27
C PRO A 47 -0.81 -9.12 9.19
N SER A 48 -1.19 -8.78 7.97
CA SER A 48 -2.33 -7.90 7.66
C SER A 48 -3.18 -8.43 6.51
N PHE A 49 -2.67 -9.44 5.78
CA PHE A 49 -3.30 -10.02 4.61
C PHE A 49 -3.87 -11.40 4.93
N GLY A 50 -5.09 -11.64 4.46
CA GLY A 50 -5.82 -12.91 4.57
C GLY A 50 -6.95 -12.98 3.55
N PHE A 51 -7.68 -14.09 3.54
CA PHE A 51 -8.89 -14.24 2.71
C PHE A 51 -10.11 -13.64 3.40
N LYS A 52 -11.18 -13.43 2.63
CA LYS A 52 -12.47 -12.93 3.14
C LYS A 52 -12.93 -13.81 4.31
N ASP A 53 -13.43 -13.16 5.36
CA ASP A 53 -13.99 -13.79 6.56
C ASP A 53 -12.99 -14.64 7.40
N GLY A 54 -11.72 -14.66 7.01
CA GLY A 54 -10.64 -15.31 7.74
C GLY A 54 -9.85 -14.35 8.65
N SER A 55 -8.68 -14.82 9.12
CA SER A 55 -7.71 -14.00 9.86
C SER A 55 -6.51 -13.63 9.01
N ALA A 56 -5.84 -12.54 9.38
CA ALA A 56 -4.63 -12.10 8.69
C ALA A 56 -3.48 -13.05 9.04
N CYS A 57 -2.91 -13.68 8.02
CA CYS A 57 -1.85 -14.69 8.15
C CYS A 57 -0.55 -14.27 7.52
N TYR A 58 -0.60 -13.37 6.56
CA TYR A 58 0.55 -12.98 5.76
C TYR A 58 0.78 -11.48 5.88
N CYS A 59 2.04 -11.08 5.85
CA CYS A 59 2.40 -9.67 5.72
C CYS A 59 2.24 -9.22 4.27
N ARG A 60 2.41 -7.92 4.01
CA ARG A 60 2.32 -7.36 2.65
C ARG A 60 3.29 -8.00 1.66
N LYS A 61 4.48 -8.42 2.12
CA LYS A 61 5.51 -9.04 1.27
C LYS A 61 5.16 -10.49 0.90
N HIS A 62 4.47 -11.20 1.79
CA HIS A 62 4.17 -12.62 1.63
C HIS A 62 2.69 -12.90 1.33
N ARG A 63 1.93 -11.88 0.91
CA ARG A 63 0.53 -12.07 0.51
C ARG A 63 0.43 -13.01 -0.68
N LEU A 64 -0.54 -13.91 -0.65
CA LEU A 64 -0.88 -14.75 -1.78
C LEU A 64 -1.86 -14.03 -2.72
N PRO A 65 -1.96 -14.46 -4.00
CA PRO A 65 -3.04 -14.03 -4.88
C PRO A 65 -4.41 -14.20 -4.23
N GLY A 66 -5.31 -13.23 -4.42
CA GLY A 66 -6.65 -13.23 -3.81
C GLY A 66 -6.71 -12.75 -2.34
N MET A 67 -5.59 -12.60 -1.64
CA MET A 67 -5.60 -12.06 -0.28
C MET A 67 -5.85 -10.55 -0.24
N LEU A 68 -6.59 -10.13 0.78
CA LEU A 68 -6.98 -8.75 1.05
C LEU A 68 -6.33 -8.28 2.35
N ASN A 69 -6.07 -6.97 2.46
CA ASN A 69 -5.71 -6.38 3.74
C ASN A 69 -6.98 -6.30 4.62
N LEU A 70 -7.07 -7.16 5.64
CA LEU A 70 -8.27 -7.30 6.47
C LEU A 70 -8.48 -6.14 7.45
N TYR A 71 -7.45 -5.34 7.70
CA TYR A 71 -7.50 -4.17 8.58
C TYR A 71 -7.66 -2.85 7.82
N ALA A 72 -7.61 -2.88 6.49
CA ALA A 72 -7.87 -1.70 5.68
C ALA A 72 -9.37 -1.37 5.70
N LYS A 73 -9.71 -0.08 5.75
CA LYS A 73 -11.10 0.38 5.55
C LYS A 73 -11.57 -0.12 4.19
N LYS A 74 -12.71 -0.79 4.13
CA LYS A 74 -13.28 -1.33 2.89
C LYS A 74 -13.90 -0.21 2.06
N CYS A 75 -13.89 -0.40 0.74
CA CYS A 75 -14.66 0.40 -0.19
C CYS A 75 -16.15 0.30 0.14
N GLU A 76 -16.86 1.41 0.14
CA GLU A 76 -18.29 1.48 0.45
C GLU A 76 -19.21 1.13 -0.73
N ALA A 77 -18.63 0.78 -1.89
CA ALA A 77 -19.40 0.33 -3.03
C ALA A 77 -19.88 -1.10 -2.80
N ASP A 78 -21.14 -1.37 -3.16
CA ASP A 78 -21.76 -2.67 -2.96
C ASP A 78 -20.95 -3.80 -3.63
N GLY A 79 -20.82 -4.93 -2.92
CA GLY A 79 -20.03 -6.08 -3.36
C GLY A 79 -18.50 -5.85 -3.48
N CYS A 80 -17.97 -4.68 -3.14
CA CYS A 80 -16.55 -4.39 -3.31
C CYS A 80 -15.69 -4.85 -2.10
N SER A 81 -14.71 -5.72 -2.36
CA SER A 81 -13.76 -6.20 -1.35
C SER A 81 -12.44 -5.42 -1.30
N LEU A 82 -12.28 -4.41 -2.16
CA LEU A 82 -11.07 -3.60 -2.22
C LEU A 82 -11.02 -2.59 -1.07
N GLY A 83 -9.80 -2.20 -0.66
CA GLY A 83 -9.60 -1.15 0.32
C GLY A 83 -9.99 0.24 -0.22
N ALA A 84 -10.60 1.06 0.64
CA ALA A 84 -10.90 2.46 0.39
C ALA A 84 -9.61 3.29 0.46
N THR A 85 -9.21 3.85 -0.66
CA THR A 85 -8.02 4.71 -0.78
C THR A 85 -8.34 6.14 -1.24
N PHE A 86 -9.56 6.36 -1.73
CA PHE A 86 -10.05 7.64 -2.24
C PHE A 86 -11.10 8.23 -1.29
N GLY A 87 -11.05 9.55 -1.11
CA GLY A 87 -11.99 10.33 -0.32
C GLY A 87 -11.92 11.80 -0.68
N PHE A 88 -12.82 12.62 -0.16
CA PHE A 88 -12.76 14.07 -0.37
C PHE A 88 -11.65 14.70 0.49
N LYS A 89 -11.11 15.85 0.05
CA LYS A 89 -10.07 16.60 0.77
C LYS A 89 -10.51 16.85 2.22
N GLY A 90 -9.66 16.48 3.18
CA GLY A 90 -9.95 16.61 4.62
C GLY A 90 -10.91 15.57 5.20
N ARG A 91 -11.40 14.59 4.42
CA ARG A 91 -12.29 13.52 4.89
C ARG A 91 -11.62 12.14 4.83
N SER A 92 -12.18 11.18 5.57
CA SER A 92 -11.71 9.78 5.51
C SER A 92 -11.95 9.17 4.13
N THR A 93 -11.12 8.18 3.75
CA THR A 93 -11.34 7.43 2.50
C THR A 93 -12.61 6.60 2.59
N ARG A 94 -13.34 6.51 1.49
CA ARG A 94 -14.60 5.77 1.39
C ARG A 94 -14.62 4.80 0.21
N PHE A 95 -13.87 5.11 -0.86
CA PHE A 95 -13.94 4.35 -2.11
C PHE A 95 -12.56 3.86 -2.58
N CYS A 96 -12.54 2.78 -3.35
CA CYS A 96 -11.34 2.29 -4.00
C CYS A 96 -11.10 3.01 -5.34
N LYS A 97 -9.98 2.71 -6.02
CA LYS A 97 -9.65 3.31 -7.32
C LYS A 97 -10.73 3.10 -8.38
N LYS A 98 -11.44 1.97 -8.37
CA LYS A 98 -12.48 1.67 -9.37
C LYS A 98 -13.80 2.39 -9.12
N HIS A 99 -14.10 2.72 -7.86
CA HIS A 99 -15.39 3.28 -7.44
C HIS A 99 -15.29 4.71 -6.90
N HIS A 100 -14.17 5.40 -7.16
CA HIS A 100 -14.02 6.77 -6.71
C HIS A 100 -14.98 7.68 -7.49
N LEU A 101 -15.55 8.66 -6.80
CA LEU A 101 -16.42 9.66 -7.41
C LEU A 101 -15.58 10.85 -7.92
N PRO A 102 -16.10 11.64 -8.89
CA PRO A 102 -15.50 12.90 -9.28
C PRO A 102 -15.22 13.80 -8.05
N GLY A 103 -14.05 14.42 -8.02
CA GLY A 103 -13.59 15.26 -6.91
C GLY A 103 -12.99 14.50 -5.71
N MET A 104 -13.01 13.16 -5.70
CA MET A 104 -12.27 12.40 -4.70
C MET A 104 -10.78 12.35 -5.03
N ILE A 105 -9.96 12.50 -3.99
CA ILE A 105 -8.52 12.42 -4.03
C ILE A 105 -8.02 11.16 -3.33
N LEU A 106 -6.84 10.70 -3.73
CA LEU A 106 -6.14 9.65 -2.98
C LEU A 106 -5.68 10.24 -1.63
N ALA A 107 -5.97 9.58 -0.51
CA ALA A 107 -5.78 10.16 0.84
C ALA A 107 -4.37 10.71 1.14
N HIS A 108 -3.33 10.09 0.58
CA HIS A 108 -1.94 10.49 0.82
C HIS A 108 -1.27 11.09 -0.44
N ALA A 109 -2.07 11.47 -1.45
CA ALA A 109 -1.53 12.18 -2.59
C ALA A 109 -1.14 13.60 -2.19
N LYS A 110 0.08 14.01 -2.56
CA LYS A 110 0.43 15.43 -2.61
C LYS A 110 -0.33 16.05 -3.78
N LEU A 111 -1.22 16.99 -3.48
CA LEU A 111 -1.98 17.69 -4.50
C LEU A 111 -1.11 18.77 -5.15
N CYS A 112 -1.53 19.20 -6.32
CA CYS A 112 -1.01 20.38 -6.99
C CYS A 112 -1.15 21.61 -6.07
N GLU A 113 -0.12 22.46 -6.05
CA GLU A 113 -0.10 23.69 -5.24
C GLU A 113 -1.00 24.80 -5.82
N GLU A 114 -1.36 24.72 -7.10
CA GLU A 114 -2.37 25.60 -7.70
C GLU A 114 -3.69 25.56 -6.93
N ASP A 115 -4.25 26.73 -6.62
CA ASP A 115 -5.46 26.84 -5.82
C ASP A 115 -6.64 26.09 -6.47
N GLY A 116 -7.43 25.42 -5.63
CA GLY A 116 -8.55 24.59 -6.08
C GLY A 116 -8.18 23.32 -6.88
N CYS A 117 -6.90 23.07 -7.19
CA CYS A 117 -6.52 21.91 -7.99
C CYS A 117 -6.43 20.61 -7.17
N LEU A 118 -7.32 19.66 -7.47
CA LEU A 118 -7.36 18.34 -6.82
C LEU A 118 -6.50 17.27 -7.53
N ILE A 119 -5.78 17.65 -8.59
CA ILE A 119 -4.91 16.73 -9.32
C ILE A 119 -3.64 16.49 -8.51
N THR A 120 -3.21 15.23 -8.42
CA THR A 120 -1.96 14.89 -7.75
C THR A 120 -0.77 15.56 -8.43
N ALA A 121 0.12 16.17 -7.64
CA ALA A 121 1.36 16.75 -8.11
C ALA A 121 2.30 15.66 -8.64
N THR A 122 2.89 15.91 -9.80
CA THR A 122 3.90 15.05 -10.44
C THR A 122 5.09 15.85 -10.94
N PHE A 123 4.93 17.16 -11.16
CA PHE A 123 5.94 18.07 -11.69
C PHE A 123 6.60 18.90 -10.59
N GLY A 124 7.90 19.14 -10.74
CA GLY A 124 8.71 19.97 -9.86
C GLY A 124 10.08 20.25 -10.46
N SER A 125 10.97 20.87 -9.68
CA SER A 125 12.35 21.12 -10.08
C SER A 125 13.18 19.84 -10.09
N THR A 126 14.23 19.79 -10.91
CA THR A 126 15.19 18.66 -10.93
C THR A 126 15.75 18.39 -9.54
N GLY A 127 15.72 17.12 -9.10
CA GLY A 127 16.15 16.72 -7.75
C GLY A 127 15.21 17.13 -6.61
N GLY A 128 14.15 17.89 -6.91
CA GLY A 128 13.18 18.38 -5.93
C GLY A 128 11.95 17.49 -5.75
N ARG A 129 11.02 17.97 -4.92
CA ARG A 129 9.71 17.33 -4.71
C ARG A 129 8.72 17.76 -5.79
N SER A 130 7.70 16.94 -6.05
CA SER A 130 6.58 17.33 -6.90
C SER A 130 5.70 18.36 -6.19
N ARG A 131 5.36 19.43 -6.89
CA ARG A 131 4.57 20.57 -6.41
C ARG A 131 3.36 20.85 -7.30
N PHE A 132 3.47 20.59 -8.61
CA PHE A 132 2.41 20.91 -9.57
C PHE A 132 1.95 19.69 -10.37
N CYS A 133 0.72 19.73 -10.89
CA CYS A 133 0.25 18.74 -11.85
C CYS A 133 0.75 19.08 -13.27
N LYS A 134 0.52 18.19 -14.25
CA LYS A 134 0.93 18.42 -15.65
C LYS A 134 0.38 19.73 -16.23
N ARG A 135 -0.86 20.08 -15.87
CA ARG A 135 -1.55 21.27 -16.39
C ARG A 135 -1.02 22.57 -15.78
N HIS A 136 -0.63 22.57 -14.52
CA HIS A 136 -0.18 23.77 -13.79
C HIS A 136 1.34 23.78 -13.58
N ARG A 137 2.10 22.99 -14.35
CA ARG A 137 3.56 23.01 -14.25
C ARG A 137 4.07 24.37 -14.73
N LEU A 138 5.05 24.92 -14.03
CA LEU A 138 5.75 26.12 -14.48
C LEU A 138 6.79 25.77 -15.56
N ALA A 139 7.24 26.77 -16.31
CA ALA A 139 8.30 26.61 -17.28
C ALA A 139 9.56 26.00 -16.62
N GLY A 140 10.19 25.05 -17.31
CA GLY A 140 11.35 24.32 -16.78
C GLY A 140 11.04 23.21 -15.77
N MET A 141 9.80 23.05 -15.30
CA MET A 141 9.45 21.94 -14.40
C MET A 141 9.35 20.60 -15.14
N ILE A 142 9.82 19.55 -14.47
CA ILE A 142 9.92 18.19 -15.01
C ILE A 142 9.10 17.21 -14.17
N ASP A 143 8.73 16.06 -14.73
CA ASP A 143 8.10 14.99 -13.94
C ASP A 143 9.14 14.37 -12.97
N VAL A 144 9.00 14.66 -11.68
CA VAL A 144 9.93 14.20 -10.65
C VAL A 144 9.47 12.89 -9.98
N ARG A 145 8.31 12.34 -10.37
CA ARG A 145 7.84 11.04 -9.87
C ARG A 145 8.25 9.89 -10.76
N THR A 146 8.38 10.11 -12.06
CA THR A 146 8.91 9.09 -12.98
C THR A 146 10.40 8.89 -12.76
N LYS A 147 10.84 7.63 -12.67
CA LYS A 147 12.27 7.29 -12.65
C LYS A 147 12.95 7.83 -13.91
N ARG A 148 14.14 8.38 -13.74
CA ARG A 148 14.97 8.95 -14.79
C ARG A 148 16.25 8.15 -14.93
N CYS A 149 16.88 8.32 -16.08
CA CYS A 149 18.24 7.84 -16.29
C CYS A 149 19.16 8.39 -15.20
N GLU A 150 20.05 7.56 -14.66
CA GLU A 150 20.98 7.94 -13.59
C GLU A 150 22.14 8.81 -14.08
N ALA A 151 22.39 8.84 -15.40
CA ALA A 151 23.32 9.78 -16.01
C ALA A 151 22.97 11.24 -15.67
N HIS A 152 23.99 12.00 -15.24
CA HIS A 152 23.83 13.37 -14.76
C HIS A 152 23.12 14.25 -15.79
N GLY A 153 22.05 14.95 -15.37
CA GLY A 153 21.25 15.82 -16.22
C GLY A 153 20.35 15.11 -17.24
N CYS A 154 20.35 13.78 -17.31
CA CYS A 154 19.55 13.07 -18.30
C CYS A 154 18.07 13.00 -17.88
N LEU A 155 17.20 13.54 -18.74
CA LEU A 155 15.74 13.56 -18.50
C LEU A 155 15.01 12.36 -19.11
N GLN A 156 15.74 11.45 -19.78
CA GLN A 156 15.16 10.29 -20.45
C GLN A 156 14.73 9.21 -19.47
N ARG A 157 13.71 8.46 -19.86
CA ARG A 157 13.25 7.31 -19.07
C ARG A 157 14.27 6.16 -19.19
N PRO A 158 14.64 5.52 -18.08
CA PRO A 158 15.60 4.43 -18.12
C PRO A 158 14.96 3.19 -18.74
N SER A 159 15.67 2.58 -19.67
CA SER A 159 15.29 1.36 -20.38
C SER A 159 16.29 0.22 -20.17
N TYR A 160 17.54 0.53 -19.84
CA TYR A 160 18.64 -0.42 -19.67
C TYR A 160 19.01 -0.59 -18.20
N ARG A 161 19.52 -1.77 -17.86
CA ARG A 161 19.98 -2.15 -16.52
C ARG A 161 21.18 -3.08 -16.57
N PHE A 162 21.89 -3.20 -15.47
CA PHE A 162 22.69 -4.39 -15.20
C PHE A 162 21.83 -5.55 -14.71
N GLU A 163 22.34 -6.78 -14.84
CA GLU A 163 21.69 -7.96 -14.33
C GLU A 163 21.41 -7.83 -12.82
N GLY A 164 20.20 -8.25 -12.39
CA GLY A 164 19.76 -8.12 -11.00
C GLY A 164 19.43 -6.70 -10.51
N LYS A 165 19.63 -5.65 -11.31
CA LYS A 165 19.33 -4.24 -10.95
C LYS A 165 18.00 -3.76 -11.56
N PRO A 166 17.39 -2.68 -11.08
CA PRO A 166 16.29 -2.03 -11.79
C PRO A 166 16.80 -1.34 -13.08
N ARG A 167 15.88 -0.92 -13.98
CA ARG A 167 16.23 -0.03 -15.10
C ARG A 167 16.74 1.30 -14.57
N GLN A 168 17.97 1.65 -14.94
CA GLN A 168 18.72 2.80 -14.44
C GLN A 168 19.19 3.72 -15.55
N PHE A 169 19.40 3.23 -16.78
CA PHE A 169 20.00 4.02 -17.87
C PHE A 169 19.11 4.07 -19.10
N CYS A 170 19.12 5.17 -19.85
CA CYS A 170 18.43 5.27 -21.14
C CYS A 170 19.32 4.70 -22.26
N LEU A 171 18.78 4.63 -23.49
CA LEU A 171 19.52 4.13 -24.64
C LEU A 171 20.84 4.89 -24.88
N ALA A 172 20.81 6.22 -24.77
CA ALA A 172 21.98 7.07 -24.97
C ALA A 172 23.08 6.86 -23.92
N HIS A 173 22.73 6.31 -22.75
CA HIS A 173 23.66 6.03 -21.65
C HIS A 173 23.78 4.54 -21.37
N LYS A 174 23.51 3.69 -22.36
CA LYS A 174 23.71 2.25 -22.26
C LYS A 174 25.21 1.97 -22.19
N LEU A 175 25.67 1.36 -21.10
CA LEU A 175 27.06 0.91 -20.95
C LEU A 175 27.21 -0.56 -21.40
N PRO A 176 28.44 -0.99 -21.73
CA PRO A 176 28.74 -2.41 -21.94
C PRO A 176 28.27 -3.27 -20.76
N GLY A 177 27.67 -4.42 -21.06
CA GLY A 177 27.10 -5.33 -20.07
C GLY A 177 25.67 -5.01 -19.60
N MET A 178 25.05 -3.94 -20.11
CA MET A 178 23.63 -3.64 -19.81
C MET A 178 22.66 -4.36 -20.77
N ILE A 179 21.54 -4.85 -20.21
CA ILE A 179 20.42 -5.51 -20.88
C ILE A 179 19.09 -4.75 -20.76
#